data_AF-A0A419J7W0-F1
#
_entry.id   AF-A0A419J7W0-F1
#
_cell.length_a   1.000
_cell.length_b   1.000
_cell.length_c   1.000
_cell.angle_alpha   90.00
_cell.angle_beta   90.00
_cell.angle_gamma   90.00
#
_symmetry.space_group_name_H-M   'P 1'
#
loop_
_entity.id
_entity.type
_entity.pdbx_description
1 polymer ?
#
loop_
_entity_poly.entity_id
_entity_poly.type
_entity_poly.pdbx_seq_one_letter_code
_entity_poly.pdbx_strand_id
1 'polypeptide(L)' 'MSCGIAVRKIAPLLSSKWTDPAVVVVDCALRHAIALVGGHHGANEIATQLSVLGADPVITNASEVVK' A
#
# COMPACT_ATOMS: atom_id res chain seq x y z
N MET A 1 -5.54 -6.06 -9.43
CA MET A 1 -4.96 -7.38 -9.09
C MET A 1 -5.52 -7.83 -7.74
N SER A 2 -5.64 -9.13 -7.44
CA SER A 2 -5.99 -9.57 -6.07
C SER A 2 -4.83 -9.28 -5.11
N CYS A 3 -5.12 -8.69 -3.94
CA CYS A 3 -4.11 -8.38 -2.93
C CYS A 3 -3.28 -9.61 -2.52
N GLY A 4 -3.93 -10.77 -2.36
CA GLY A 4 -3.22 -12.01 -2.00
C GLY A 4 -2.17 -12.47 -3.03
N ILE A 5 -2.38 -12.17 -4.32
CA ILE A 5 -1.39 -12.48 -5.37
C ILE A 5 -0.21 -11.51 -5.28
N ALA A 6 -0.48 -10.22 -5.07
CA ALA A 6 0.55 -9.22 -4.89
C ALA A 6 1.45 -9.58 -3.69
N VAL A 7 0.84 -9.90 -2.54
CA VAL A 7 1.56 -10.37 -1.33
C VAL A 7 2.48 -11.55 -1.65
N ARG A 8 1.95 -12.61 -2.28
CA ARG A 8 2.75 -13.81 -2.60
C ARG A 8 3.91 -13.51 -3.54
N LYS A 9 3.72 -12.60 -4.50
CA LYS A 9 4.77 -12.21 -5.45
C LYS A 9 5.87 -11.38 -4.80
N ILE A 10 5.52 -10.45 -3.91
CA ILE A 10 6.51 -9.57 -3.29
C ILE A 10 7.17 -10.21 -2.06
N ALA A 11 6.52 -11.13 -1.36
CA ALA A 11 7.04 -11.76 -0.14
C ALA A 11 8.49 -12.26 -0.23
N PRO A 12 8.93 -12.99 -1.28
CA PRO A 12 10.33 -13.44 -1.38
C PRO A 12 11.33 -12.31 -1.71
N LEU A 13 10.85 -11.10 -2.03
CA LEU A 13 11.67 -9.92 -2.35
C LEU A 13 11.80 -8.96 -1.16
N LEU A 14 10.97 -9.11 -0.12
CA LEU A 14 11.02 -8.27 1.06
C LEU A 14 12.22 -8.66 1.93
N SER A 15 12.92 -7.65 2.44
CA SER A 15 14.15 -7.83 3.21
C SER A 15 14.12 -7.06 4.52
N SER A 16 13.75 -5.77 4.48
CA SER A 16 13.72 -4.93 5.67
C SER A 16 12.75 -3.76 5.52
N LYS A 17 11.97 -3.52 6.57
CA LYS A 17 11.03 -2.38 6.65
C LYS A 17 11.68 -1.00 6.43
N TRP A 18 13.00 -0.92 6.59
CA TRP A 18 13.78 0.32 6.46
C TRP A 18 14.28 0.57 5.04
N THR A 19 14.33 -0.45 4.19
CA THR A 19 14.91 -0.36 2.84
C THR A 19 13.94 -0.80 1.76
N ASP A 20 12.95 -1.62 2.10
CA ASP A 20 11.95 -2.10 1.16
C ASP A 20 11.11 -0.92 0.66
N PRO A 21 10.85 -0.84 -0.66
CA PRO A 21 10.12 0.27 -1.24
C PRO A 21 8.66 0.29 -0.78
N ALA A 22 8.02 1.45 -0.93
CA ALA A 22 6.58 1.55 -0.82
C ALA A 22 5.89 0.67 -1.87
N VAL A 23 4.96 -0.16 -1.43
CA VAL A 23 4.10 -0.97 -2.31
C VAL A 23 2.65 -0.71 -1.97
N VAL A 24 1.90 -0.26 -2.97
CA VAL A 24 0.45 -0.03 -2.91
C VAL A 24 -0.25 -0.95 -3.90
N VAL A 25 -1.25 -1.68 -3.44
CA VAL A 25 -2.07 -2.54 -4.30
C VAL A 25 -3.34 -1.81 -4.68
N VAL A 26 -3.58 -1.68 -5.98
CA VAL A 26 -4.80 -1.08 -6.53
C VAL A 26 -5.64 -2.15 -7.22
N ASP A 27 -6.93 -2.21 -6.91
CA ASP A 27 -7.83 -3.14 -7.58
C ASP A 27 -8.20 -2.66 -8.99
N CYS A 28 -8.64 -3.58 -9.84
CA CYS A 28 -8.85 -3.31 -11.27
C CYS A 28 -9.99 -2.30 -11.54
N ALA A 29 -10.92 -2.15 -10.59
CA ALA A 29 -12.00 -1.20 -10.67
C ALA A 29 -11.66 0.14 -9.98
N LEU A 30 -10.40 0.32 -9.55
CA LEU A 30 -9.91 1.54 -8.91
C LEU A 30 -10.74 1.93 -7.67
N ARG A 31 -11.27 0.94 -6.94
CA ARG A 31 -12.10 1.17 -5.76
C ARG A 31 -11.26 1.33 -4.51
N HIS A 32 -10.13 0.64 -4.41
CA HIS A 32 -9.26 0.67 -3.23
C HIS A 32 -7.80 0.79 -3.63
N ALA A 33 -7.06 1.58 -2.86
CA ALA A 33 -5.61 1.68 -2.87
C ALA A 33 -5.06 1.24 -1.51
N ILE A 34 -4.56 0.00 -1.43
CA ILE A 34 -4.15 -0.64 -0.18
C ILE A 34 -2.65 -0.44 0.03
N ALA A 35 -2.26 0.33 1.06
CA ALA A 35 -0.86 0.49 1.45
C ALA A 35 -0.34 -0.81 2.09
N LEU A 36 0.45 -1.60 1.35
CA LEU A 36 0.79 -2.96 1.74
C LEU A 36 2.07 -3.04 2.57
N VAL A 37 3.16 -2.41 2.13
CA VAL A 37 4.44 -2.31 2.83
C VAL A 37 5.14 -0.98 2.50
N GLY A 38 6.19 -0.64 3.25
CA GLY A 38 7.00 0.56 3.00
C GLY A 38 6.31 1.86 3.42
N GLY A 39 5.55 1.84 4.52
CA GLY A 39 4.93 3.05 5.09
C GLY A 39 5.95 4.16 5.42
N HIS A 40 7.17 3.79 5.85
CA HIS A 40 8.27 4.73 6.04
C HIS A 40 8.80 5.36 4.74
N HIS A 41 8.43 4.79 3.60
CA HIS A 41 8.85 5.20 2.26
C HIS A 41 7.70 5.76 1.42
N GLY A 42 6.59 6.15 2.06
CA GLY A 42 5.53 6.87 1.39
C GLY A 42 4.33 6.04 0.94
N ALA A 43 4.19 4.78 1.36
CA ALA A 43 3.08 3.93 0.88
C ALA A 43 1.69 4.49 1.23
N ASN A 44 1.57 5.14 2.39
CA ASN A 44 0.34 5.77 2.83
C ASN A 44 0.03 7.04 2.02
N GLU A 45 1.05 7.87 1.79
CA GLU A 45 0.95 9.06 0.97
C GLU A 45 0.55 8.70 -0.47
N ILE A 46 1.15 7.65 -1.05
CA ILE A 46 0.80 7.15 -2.38
C ILE A 46 -0.65 6.66 -2.41
N ALA A 47 -1.09 5.87 -1.41
CA ALA A 47 -2.47 5.41 -1.33
C ALA A 47 -3.45 6.59 -1.26
N THR A 48 -3.15 7.59 -0.42
CA THR A 48 -3.95 8.82 -0.30
C THR A 48 -3.97 9.62 -1.60
N GLN A 49 -2.83 9.75 -2.29
CA GLN A 49 -2.75 10.46 -3.56
C GLN A 49 -3.59 9.80 -4.66
N LEU A 50 -3.77 8.47 -4.62
CA LEU A 50 -4.62 7.76 -5.58
C LEU A 50 -6.12 8.05 -5.39
N SER A 51 -6.53 8.68 -4.28
CA SER A 51 -7.91 9.13 -4.08
C SER A 51 -8.36 10.15 -5.13
N VAL A 52 -7.44 10.90 -5.73
CA VAL A 52 -7.75 11.82 -6.84
C VAL A 52 -8.28 11.09 -8.08
N LEU A 53 -8.01 9.78 -8.18
CA LEU A 53 -8.50 8.91 -9.24
C LEU A 53 -9.77 8.14 -8.83
N GLY A 54 -10.29 8.36 -7.62
CA GLY A 54 -11.51 7.72 -7.12
C GLY A 54 -11.29 6.46 -6.27
N ALA A 55 -10.03 6.10 -5.97
CA ALA A 55 -9.72 4.97 -5.10
C ALA A 55 -9.83 5.33 -3.61
N ASP A 56 -10.46 4.48 -2.82
CA ASP A 56 -10.48 4.60 -1.36
C ASP A 56 -9.13 4.14 -0.76
N PRO A 57 -8.37 5.02 -0.09
CA PRO A 57 -7.12 4.64 0.54
C PRO A 57 -7.34 3.73 1.75
N VAL A 58 -6.81 2.52 1.69
CA VAL A 58 -6.88 1.55 2.79
C VAL A 58 -5.55 1.54 3.53
N ILE A 59 -5.51 2.24 4.67
CA ILE A 59 -4.33 2.39 5.52
C ILE A 59 -4.65 1.84 6.91
N THR A 60 -3.84 0.89 7.38
CA THR A 60 -4.12 0.16 8.64
C THR A 60 -2.97 0.20 9.63
N ASN A 61 -1.86 0.89 9.32
CA ASN A 61 -0.70 0.89 10.19
C ASN A 61 -0.93 1.76 11.43
N ALA A 62 -0.29 1.40 12.54
CA ALA A 62 -0.47 2.08 13.82
C ALA A 62 0.00 3.55 13.80
N SER A 63 0.93 3.90 12.90
CA SER A 63 1.45 5.26 12.76
C SER A 63 0.42 6.26 12.26
N GLU A 64 -0.66 5.81 11.62
CA GLU A 64 -1.73 6.68 11.12
C GLU A 64 -3.02 6.66 11.93
N VAL A 65 -3.11 5.86 12.99
CA VAL A 65 -4.30 5.86 13.88
C VAL A 65 -4.50 7.22 14.58
N VAL A 66 -3.51 8.10 14.55
CA VAL A 66 -3.45 9.35 15.34
C VAL A 66 -3.37 10.62 14.46
N LYS A 67 -3.48 10.52 13.13
CA LYS A 67 -3.55 11.69 12.23
C LYS A 67 -4.99 12.00 11.87
#